data_AF-A0A816GAI6-F1
#
_entry.id   AF-A0A816GAI6-F1
#
_cell.length_a   1.000
_cell.length_b   1.000
_cell.length_c   1.000
_cell.angle_alpha   90.00
_cell.angle_beta   90.00
_cell.angle_gamma   90.00
#
_symmetry.space_group_name_H-M   'P 1'
#
loop_
_entity.id
_entity.type
_entity.pdbx_description
1 polymer ?
#
loop_
_entity_poly.entity_id
_entity_poly.type
_entity_poly.pdbx_seq_one_letter_code
_entity_poly.pdbx_strand_id
1 'polypeptide(L)'
;MYHEPSLSSVYLNKWKSRNRSWGQSTINLPCKSYQLTHILADHWSNYLNDKNGQSLNDLVGLFIRRGDKEREDSFWINHRRWRNIFMYVKGIVDEEQRRNQIVSSIFAMTDDVSVMKSLQDYANTQSKGIDEPYARQYLRRRQIMYNVFAPQLCFDPFIRIGFDQFLVSFEFLVQYAKFIVDQSDSNVGRYLEESIYARHQLNVSVRTNSFVRDAPDFLQ
;
A
#
# COMPACT_ATOMS: atom_id res chain seq x y z
N MET A 1 16.45 -16.95 1.02
CA MET A 1 17.36 -15.91 0.51
C MET A 1 16.75 -15.37 -0.75
N TYR A 2 16.27 -14.13 -0.74
CA TYR A 2 15.79 -13.45 -1.94
C TYR A 2 16.95 -12.65 -2.52
N HIS A 3 17.28 -12.86 -3.79
CA HIS A 3 18.20 -12.00 -4.54
C HIS A 3 17.38 -10.88 -5.18
N GLU A 4 17.66 -9.64 -4.79
CA GLU A 4 17.12 -8.44 -5.41
C GLU A 4 17.58 -8.38 -6.88
N PRO A 5 16.70 -8.19 -7.87
CA PRO A 5 17.13 -8.01 -9.26
C PRO A 5 17.89 -6.68 -9.35
N SER A 6 19.21 -6.73 -9.56
CA SER A 6 19.99 -5.53 -9.80
C SER A 6 19.65 -4.97 -11.19
N LEU A 7 18.89 -3.87 -11.21
CA LEU A 7 18.75 -3.08 -12.43
C LEU A 7 20.12 -2.45 -12.74
N SER A 8 20.70 -2.81 -13.88
CA SER A 8 22.00 -2.28 -14.30
C SER A 8 21.92 -0.76 -14.47
N SER A 9 22.99 -0.06 -14.08
CA SER A 9 23.16 1.40 -14.23
C SER A 9 22.92 1.89 -15.66
N VAL A 10 23.02 1.00 -16.65
CA VAL A 10 22.72 1.25 -18.06
C VAL A 10 21.24 1.56 -18.31
N TYR A 11 20.31 1.00 -17.51
CA TYR A 11 18.87 1.23 -17.67
C TYR A 11 18.43 2.60 -17.12
N LEU A 12 19.04 3.04 -16.01
CA LEU A 12 18.78 4.34 -15.38
C LEU A 12 19.31 5.51 -16.22
N ASN A 13 20.47 5.36 -16.86
CA ASN A 13 21.12 6.44 -17.62
C ASN A 13 20.44 6.79 -18.97
N LYS A 14 19.51 5.96 -19.48
CA LYS A 14 18.80 6.21 -20.74
C LYS A 14 17.56 7.10 -20.60
N TRP A 15 17.11 7.39 -19.38
CA TRP A 15 15.89 8.16 -19.14
C TRP A 15 16.21 9.61 -18.75
N LYS A 16 16.27 10.51 -19.73
CA LYS A 16 16.26 11.96 -19.48
C LYS A 16 14.82 12.42 -19.20
N SER A 17 14.63 13.26 -18.18
CA SER A 17 13.33 13.88 -17.89
C SER A 17 12.84 14.62 -19.13
N ARG A 18 11.64 14.30 -19.60
CA ARG A 18 10.97 15.10 -20.62
C ARG A 18 10.23 16.20 -19.89
N ASN A 19 10.88 17.35 -19.69
CA ASN A 19 10.22 18.58 -19.31
C ASN A 19 9.17 18.93 -20.38
N ARG A 20 7.90 18.58 -20.16
CA ARG A 20 6.77 19.08 -20.96
C ARG A 20 6.09 20.20 -20.17
N SER A 21 5.79 21.29 -20.87
CA SER A 21 4.99 22.39 -20.35
C SER A 21 3.57 21.92 -20.04
N TRP A 22 3.02 22.42 -18.93
CA TRP A 22 1.63 22.24 -18.53
C TRP A 22 0.70 23.03 -19.46
N GLY A 23 0.50 22.54 -20.69
CA GLY A 23 -0.62 22.96 -21.53
C GLY A 23 -1.90 22.32 -21.01
N GLN A 24 -3.03 23.03 -21.06
CA GLN A 24 -4.36 22.55 -20.67
C GLN A 24 -4.64 21.16 -21.28
N SER A 25 -4.48 20.11 -20.47
CA SER A 25 -4.87 18.77 -20.88
C SER A 25 -6.38 18.66 -20.68
N THR A 26 -7.12 18.54 -21.78
CA THR A 26 -8.41 17.85 -21.76
C THR A 26 -8.14 16.41 -21.32
N ILE A 27 -8.37 16.13 -20.03
CA ILE A 27 -8.16 14.80 -19.45
C ILE A 27 -9.30 13.90 -19.96
N ASN A 28 -9.11 13.34 -21.15
CA ASN A 28 -9.74 12.07 -21.50
C ASN A 28 -8.88 10.98 -20.84
N LEU A 29 -9.25 10.51 -19.65
CA LEU A 29 -8.69 9.26 -19.13
C LEU A 29 -9.11 8.16 -20.11
N PRO A 30 -8.20 7.56 -20.88
CA PRO A 30 -8.58 6.58 -21.87
C PRO A 30 -9.05 5.32 -21.12
N CYS A 31 -10.27 4.88 -21.40
CA CYS A 31 -10.87 3.62 -20.92
C CYS A 31 -9.92 2.40 -20.99
N LYS A 32 -8.94 2.43 -21.91
CA LYS A 32 -7.87 1.44 -22.05
C LYS A 32 -6.90 1.35 -20.85
N SER A 33 -6.61 2.46 -20.18
CA SER A 33 -5.67 2.48 -19.03
C SER A 33 -6.28 1.83 -17.78
N TYR A 34 -7.58 2.05 -17.55
CA TYR A 34 -8.35 1.40 -16.49
C TYR A 34 -8.43 -0.11 -16.70
N GLN A 35 -8.73 -0.55 -17.93
CA GLN A 35 -8.77 -1.98 -18.27
C GLN A 35 -7.42 -2.67 -18.04
N LEU A 36 -6.31 -2.04 -18.45
CA LEU A 36 -4.97 -2.62 -18.25
C LEU A 36 -4.61 -2.72 -16.76
N THR A 37 -4.94 -1.70 -15.97
CA THR A 37 -4.68 -1.70 -14.51
C THR A 37 -5.45 -2.82 -13.82
N HIS A 38 -6.73 -2.99 -14.18
CA HIS A 38 -7.56 -4.09 -13.68
C HIS A 38 -6.99 -5.46 -14.05
N ILE A 39 -6.60 -5.67 -15.31
CA ILE A 39 -6.00 -6.93 -15.78
C ILE A 39 -4.70 -7.24 -15.01
N LEU A 40 -3.87 -6.22 -14.76
CA LEU A 40 -2.62 -6.40 -14.03
C LEU A 40 -2.87 -6.70 -12.54
N ALA A 41 -3.86 -6.07 -11.92
CA ALA A 41 -4.28 -6.39 -10.55
C ALA A 41 -4.81 -7.83 -10.44
N ASP A 42 -5.63 -8.27 -11.40
CA ASP A 42 -6.13 -9.65 -11.48
C ASP A 42 -5.00 -10.67 -11.68
N HIS A 43 -4.10 -10.39 -12.63
CA HIS A 43 -2.94 -11.23 -12.88
C HIS A 43 -2.07 -11.35 -11.62
N TRP A 44 -1.90 -10.26 -10.89
CA TRP A 44 -1.15 -10.27 -9.65
C TRP A 44 -1.85 -11.08 -8.54
N SER A 45 -3.17 -10.96 -8.44
CA SER A 45 -3.98 -11.78 -7.52
C SER A 45 -3.76 -13.28 -7.78
N ASN A 46 -3.83 -13.69 -9.05
CA ASN A 46 -3.56 -15.07 -9.46
C ASN A 46 -2.12 -15.49 -9.13
N TYR A 47 -1.13 -14.66 -9.46
CA TYR A 47 0.28 -14.93 -9.14
C TYR A 47 0.52 -15.11 -7.64
N LEU A 48 -0.07 -14.27 -6.79
CA LEU A 48 0.07 -14.36 -5.35
C LEU A 48 -0.63 -15.61 -4.79
N ASN A 49 -1.83 -15.93 -5.28
CA ASN A 49 -2.53 -17.16 -4.90
C ASN A 49 -1.67 -18.40 -5.24
N ASP A 50 -1.10 -18.44 -6.46
CA ASP A 50 -0.26 -19.55 -6.93
C ASP A 50 1.05 -19.68 -6.12
N LYS A 51 1.69 -18.55 -5.80
CA LYS A 51 2.97 -18.55 -5.07
C LYS A 51 2.84 -18.84 -3.59
N ASN A 52 1.74 -18.39 -2.98
CA ASN A 52 1.57 -18.44 -1.53
C ASN A 52 0.69 -19.62 -1.10
N GLY A 53 0.02 -20.29 -2.04
CA GLY A 53 -0.90 -21.40 -1.74
C GLY A 53 -2.07 -21.00 -0.84
N GLN A 54 -2.32 -19.70 -0.70
CA GLN A 54 -3.34 -19.13 0.17
C GLN A 54 -4.28 -18.25 -0.65
N SER A 55 -5.57 -18.39 -0.37
CA SER A 55 -6.58 -17.53 -0.93
C SER A 55 -6.41 -16.10 -0.40
N LEU A 56 -6.37 -15.11 -1.30
CA LEU A 56 -6.42 -13.69 -0.97
C LEU A 56 -7.74 -13.23 -0.31
N ASN A 57 -8.64 -14.18 -0.03
CA ASN A 57 -9.90 -13.91 0.66
C ASN A 57 -9.70 -13.30 2.06
N ASP A 58 -8.52 -13.42 2.70
CA ASP A 58 -8.19 -12.87 4.03
C ASP A 58 -7.06 -11.81 3.98
N LEU A 59 -7.18 -10.87 3.04
CA LEU A 59 -6.24 -9.77 2.83
C LEU A 59 -6.67 -8.48 3.56
N VAL A 60 -5.72 -7.80 4.20
CA VAL A 60 -5.87 -6.41 4.68
C VAL A 60 -4.94 -5.48 3.92
N GLY A 61 -5.43 -4.29 3.59
CA GLY A 61 -4.62 -3.23 3.02
C GLY A 61 -4.01 -2.36 4.10
N LEU A 62 -2.78 -1.95 3.88
CA LEU A 62 -2.07 -0.99 4.71
C LEU A 62 -1.46 0.08 3.81
N PHE A 63 -1.97 1.31 3.88
CA PHE A 63 -1.36 2.45 3.18
C PHE A 63 -0.65 3.35 4.20
N ILE A 64 0.65 3.61 3.95
CA ILE A 64 1.49 4.47 4.79
C ILE A 64 2.20 5.47 3.88
N ARG A 65 1.86 6.75 4.03
CA ARG A 65 2.46 7.89 3.33
C ARG A 65 3.41 8.63 4.26
N ARG A 66 4.67 8.78 3.85
CA ARG A 66 5.68 9.58 4.55
C ARG A 66 6.32 10.58 3.59
N GLY A 67 7.34 10.16 2.84
CA GLY A 67 8.01 10.96 1.80
C GLY A 67 8.07 12.47 2.07
N ASP A 68 7.62 13.27 1.11
CA ASP A 68 7.49 14.73 1.17
C ASP A 68 6.23 15.25 1.91
N LYS A 69 5.43 14.39 2.53
CA LYS A 69 4.15 14.77 3.17
C LYS A 69 4.29 15.50 4.50
N GLU A 70 5.51 15.67 5.01
CA GLU A 70 5.81 16.29 6.32
C GLU A 70 5.10 17.64 6.54
N ARG A 71 4.93 18.43 5.48
CA ARG A 71 4.31 19.77 5.56
C ARG A 71 2.79 19.76 5.56
N GLU A 72 2.18 18.62 5.30
CA GLU A 72 0.73 18.47 5.14
C GLU A 72 0.14 17.38 6.04
N ASP A 73 0.96 16.46 6.57
CA ASP A 73 0.55 15.43 7.51
C ASP A 73 0.31 16.05 8.89
N SER A 74 -0.91 15.89 9.39
CA SER A 74 -1.37 16.53 10.62
C SER A 74 -0.60 16.03 11.85
N PHE A 75 -0.25 14.74 11.88
CA PHE A 75 0.51 14.13 12.96
C PHE A 75 1.96 14.62 12.96
N TRP A 76 2.59 14.72 11.79
CA TRP A 76 3.93 15.29 11.69
C TRP A 76 3.96 16.75 12.15
N ILE A 77 2.99 17.56 11.72
CA ILE A 77 2.89 18.97 12.14
C ILE A 77 2.83 19.08 13.67
N ASN A 78 2.06 18.19 14.33
CA ASN A 78 1.84 18.21 15.77
C ASN A 78 2.98 17.57 16.59
N HIS A 79 3.62 16.51 16.07
CA HIS A 79 4.55 15.67 16.84
C HIS A 79 6.00 15.71 16.34
N ARG A 80 6.25 16.33 15.18
CA ARG A 80 7.58 16.42 14.53
C ARG A 80 8.25 15.07 14.31
N ARG A 81 7.44 14.05 14.04
CA ARG A 81 7.86 12.68 13.73
C ARG A 81 6.75 11.94 13.00
N TRP A 82 7.09 10.86 12.31
CA TRP A 82 6.12 10.00 11.65
C TRP A 82 5.36 9.14 12.66
N ARG A 83 4.14 8.72 12.29
CA ARG A 83 3.40 7.68 13.02
C ARG A 83 4.24 6.39 13.01
N ASN A 84 4.34 5.76 14.18
CA ASN A 84 5.01 4.46 14.31
C ASN A 84 4.15 3.36 13.67
N ILE A 85 4.79 2.27 13.23
CA ILE A 85 4.08 1.17 12.55
C ILE A 85 3.02 0.53 13.46
N PHE A 86 3.25 0.49 14.78
CA PHE A 86 2.33 -0.08 15.76
C PHE A 86 0.96 0.60 15.73
N MET A 87 0.88 1.88 15.38
CA MET A 87 -0.38 2.62 15.32
C MET A 87 -1.26 2.05 14.20
N TYR A 88 -0.67 1.82 13.03
CA TYR A 88 -1.35 1.17 11.91
C TYR A 88 -1.70 -0.29 12.25
N VAL A 89 -0.76 -1.04 12.84
CA VAL A 89 -1.02 -2.43 13.27
C VAL A 89 -2.14 -2.50 14.30
N LYS A 90 -2.24 -1.54 15.21
CA LYS A 90 -3.35 -1.43 16.15
C LYS A 90 -4.68 -1.26 15.42
N GLY A 91 -4.73 -0.41 14.39
CA GLY A 91 -5.93 -0.27 13.54
C GLY A 91 -6.36 -1.59 12.90
N ILE A 92 -5.40 -2.44 12.49
CA ILE A 92 -5.69 -3.78 11.99
C ILE A 92 -6.28 -4.66 13.10
N VAL A 93 -5.62 -4.72 14.25
CA VAL A 93 -6.02 -5.58 15.37
C VAL A 93 -7.38 -5.19 15.94
N ASP A 94 -7.64 -3.90 16.11
CA ASP A 94 -8.94 -3.40 16.59
C ASP A 94 -10.06 -3.83 15.65
N GLU A 95 -9.82 -3.79 14.34
CA GLU A 95 -10.83 -4.17 13.33
C GLU A 95 -11.01 -5.69 13.23
N GLU A 96 -9.94 -6.48 13.37
CA GLU A 96 -10.00 -7.94 13.52
C GLU A 96 -10.83 -8.34 14.72
N GLN A 97 -10.64 -7.67 15.87
CA GLN A 97 -11.42 -7.90 17.09
C GLN A 97 -12.90 -7.54 16.86
N ARG A 98 -13.17 -6.38 16.27
CA ARG A 98 -14.54 -5.93 15.97
C ARG A 98 -15.29 -6.89 15.04
N ARG A 99 -14.57 -7.49 14.08
CA ARG A 99 -15.13 -8.46 13.12
C ARG A 99 -15.08 -9.91 13.61
N ASN A 100 -14.46 -10.18 14.75
CA ASN A 100 -14.15 -11.51 15.25
C ASN A 100 -13.46 -12.39 14.17
N GLN A 101 -12.50 -11.81 13.46
CA GLN A 101 -11.79 -12.47 12.36
C GLN A 101 -10.33 -12.05 12.34
N ILE A 102 -9.41 -13.01 12.33
CA ILE A 102 -7.97 -12.79 12.17
C ILE A 102 -7.62 -12.90 10.69
N VAL A 103 -6.80 -11.98 10.18
CA VAL A 103 -6.31 -12.01 8.80
C VAL A 103 -4.90 -12.56 8.74
N SER A 104 -4.61 -13.35 7.70
CA SER A 104 -3.29 -13.97 7.51
C SER A 104 -2.34 -13.11 6.70
N SER A 105 -2.87 -12.20 5.88
CA SER A 105 -2.11 -11.53 4.83
C SER A 105 -2.33 -10.02 4.84
N ILE A 106 -1.24 -9.25 4.75
CA ILE A 106 -1.25 -7.80 4.68
C ILE A 106 -0.59 -7.37 3.38
N PHE A 107 -1.26 -6.51 2.64
CA PHE A 107 -0.71 -5.82 1.49
C PHE A 107 -0.32 -4.41 1.89
N ALA A 108 0.98 -4.12 1.87
CA ALA A 108 1.50 -2.81 2.21
C ALA A 108 1.75 -1.97 0.95
N MET A 109 1.17 -0.79 0.93
CA MET A 109 1.45 0.27 -0.03
C MET A 109 2.12 1.42 0.73
N THR A 110 3.34 1.78 0.35
CA THR A 110 4.08 2.87 0.99
C THR A 110 5.09 3.46 0.02
N ASP A 111 5.36 4.75 0.17
CA ASP A 111 6.40 5.47 -0.53
C ASP A 111 7.74 5.50 0.25
N ASP A 112 7.81 4.86 1.43
CA ASP A 112 8.99 4.84 2.28
C ASP A 112 9.60 3.42 2.38
N VAL A 113 10.81 3.29 1.83
CA VAL A 113 11.62 2.06 1.89
C VAL A 113 11.89 1.58 3.32
N SER A 114 12.07 2.51 4.26
CA SER A 114 12.34 2.16 5.65
C SER A 114 11.12 1.49 6.29
N VAL A 115 9.90 1.98 5.99
CA VAL A 115 8.65 1.35 6.44
C VAL A 115 8.54 -0.06 5.93
N MET A 116 8.80 -0.29 4.64
CA MET A 116 8.70 -1.63 4.07
C MET A 116 9.70 -2.59 4.70
N LYS A 117 10.95 -2.15 4.90
CA LYS A 117 11.98 -2.94 5.59
C LYS A 117 11.57 -3.29 7.02
N SER A 118 11.03 -2.33 7.76
CA SER A 118 10.53 -2.57 9.12
C SER A 118 9.37 -3.56 9.13
N LEU A 119 8.39 -3.44 8.22
CA LEU A 119 7.28 -4.40 8.13
C LEU A 119 7.77 -5.83 7.85
N GLN A 120 8.72 -5.98 6.93
CA GLN A 120 9.34 -7.28 6.62
C GLN A 120 10.11 -7.85 7.82
N ASP A 121 10.88 -7.00 8.52
CA ASP A 121 11.61 -7.39 9.71
C ASP A 121 10.67 -7.79 10.85
N TYR A 122 9.60 -7.05 11.07
CA TYR A 122 8.62 -7.31 12.13
C TYR A 122 7.83 -8.60 11.87
N ALA A 123 7.58 -8.93 10.60
CA ALA A 123 6.97 -10.18 10.20
C ALA A 123 7.91 -11.38 10.24
N ASN A 124 9.23 -11.17 10.27
CA ASN A 124 10.22 -12.23 10.34
C ASN A 124 10.32 -12.82 11.76
N THR A 125 9.91 -14.07 11.94
CA THR A 125 10.00 -14.81 13.22
C THR A 125 11.42 -14.95 13.76
N GLN A 126 12.44 -14.85 12.89
CA GLN A 126 13.85 -14.93 13.27
C GLN A 126 14.45 -13.57 13.66
N SER A 127 13.74 -12.46 13.42
CA SER A 127 14.22 -11.14 13.78
C SER A 127 14.29 -10.98 15.30
N LYS A 128 15.43 -10.44 15.77
CA LYS A 128 15.73 -10.18 17.18
C LYS A 128 15.57 -8.71 17.57
N GLY A 129 15.02 -7.87 16.69
CA GLY A 129 14.83 -6.46 17.01
C GLY A 129 13.87 -6.25 18.19
N ILE A 130 14.09 -5.16 18.92
CA ILE A 130 13.40 -4.81 20.17
C ILE A 130 12.50 -3.60 20.04
N ASP A 131 12.60 -2.86 18.93
CA ASP A 131 11.75 -1.74 18.58
C ASP A 131 10.32 -2.20 18.25
N GLU A 132 9.34 -1.36 18.57
CA GLU A 132 7.92 -1.61 18.29
C GLU A 132 7.43 -3.03 18.65
N PRO A 133 7.55 -3.46 19.93
CA PRO A 133 7.25 -4.85 20.33
C PRO A 133 5.81 -5.27 20.01
N TYR A 134 4.86 -4.34 20.07
CA TYR A 134 3.48 -4.57 19.67
C TYR A 134 3.37 -4.91 18.18
N ALA A 135 3.96 -4.10 17.30
CA ALA A 135 3.94 -4.37 15.85
C ALA A 135 4.57 -5.73 15.54
N ARG A 136 5.72 -6.04 16.15
CA ARG A 136 6.40 -7.34 16.00
C ARG A 136 5.52 -8.50 16.44
N GLN A 137 4.89 -8.41 17.60
CA GLN A 137 4.02 -9.47 18.12
C GLN A 137 2.91 -9.84 17.13
N TYR A 138 2.24 -8.83 16.57
CA TYR A 138 1.10 -9.06 15.68
C TYR A 138 1.48 -9.37 14.25
N LEU A 139 2.63 -8.89 13.75
CA LEU A 139 3.08 -9.13 12.38
C LEU A 139 3.83 -10.45 12.19
N ARG A 140 4.48 -11.01 13.22
CA ARG A 140 5.36 -12.21 13.16
C ARG A 140 4.82 -13.45 12.44
N ARG A 141 3.51 -13.58 12.29
CA ARG A 141 2.86 -14.74 11.64
C ARG A 141 2.04 -14.36 10.42
N ARG A 142 2.18 -13.11 9.97
CA ARG A 142 1.44 -12.58 8.83
C ARG A 142 2.34 -12.55 7.61
N GLN A 143 1.74 -12.81 6.47
CA GLN A 143 2.41 -12.61 5.20
C GLN A 143 2.34 -11.13 4.82
N ILE A 144 3.50 -10.49 4.67
CA ILE A 144 3.58 -9.11 4.15
C ILE A 144 3.83 -9.16 2.65
N MET A 145 2.90 -8.60 1.89
CA MET A 145 2.94 -8.49 0.44
C MET A 145 3.09 -7.02 0.03
N TYR A 146 3.73 -6.78 -1.10
CA TYR A 146 3.98 -5.45 -1.66
C TYR A 146 4.19 -5.58 -3.16
N ASN A 147 4.07 -4.47 -3.89
CA ASN A 147 4.27 -4.47 -5.34
C ASN A 147 5.75 -4.68 -5.69
N VAL A 148 6.05 -5.80 -6.36
CA VAL A 148 7.43 -6.23 -6.69
C VAL A 148 7.89 -5.71 -8.05
N PHE A 149 7.01 -5.08 -8.84
CA PHE A 149 7.32 -4.74 -10.23
C PHE A 149 8.33 -3.60 -10.43
N ALA A 150 8.80 -2.90 -9.37
CA ALA A 150 10.06 -2.16 -9.41
C ALA A 150 10.69 -2.06 -8.02
N PRO A 151 12.03 -1.95 -7.94
CA PRO A 151 12.70 -1.52 -6.72
C PRO A 151 12.14 -0.16 -6.31
N GLN A 152 11.81 0.01 -5.03
CA GLN A 152 11.19 1.22 -4.49
C GLN A 152 12.02 2.50 -4.63
N LEU A 153 13.32 2.39 -4.97
CA LEU A 153 14.13 3.53 -5.44
C LEU A 153 13.53 4.20 -6.70
N CYS A 154 12.55 3.57 -7.35
CA CYS A 154 11.81 4.08 -8.49
C CYS A 154 10.42 4.64 -8.14
N PHE A 155 10.04 4.73 -6.85
CA PHE A 155 8.79 5.34 -6.40
C PHE A 155 8.88 6.88 -6.41
N ASP A 156 9.31 7.41 -7.55
CA ASP A 156 9.05 8.80 -7.92
C ASP A 156 7.73 8.78 -8.73
N PRO A 157 6.62 9.31 -8.19
CA PRO A 157 5.35 9.35 -8.91
C PRO A 157 5.41 10.21 -10.19
N PHE A 158 6.46 11.02 -10.36
CA PHE A 158 6.74 11.77 -11.59
C PHE A 158 7.49 10.94 -12.65
N ILE A 159 7.90 9.71 -12.32
CA ILE A 159 8.41 8.70 -13.26
C ILE A 159 7.26 7.73 -13.58
N ARG A 160 6.97 7.57 -14.88
CA ARG A 160 5.82 6.79 -15.39
C ARG A 160 5.68 5.38 -14.80
N ILE A 161 6.80 4.70 -14.54
CA ILE A 161 6.81 3.34 -13.95
C ILE A 161 6.31 3.37 -12.50
N GLY A 162 6.68 4.39 -11.71
CA GLY A 162 6.18 4.58 -10.36
C GLY A 162 4.67 4.85 -10.33
N PHE A 163 4.17 5.64 -11.29
CA PHE A 163 2.74 5.90 -11.42
C PHE A 163 1.92 4.65 -11.82
N ASP A 164 2.39 3.86 -12.80
CA ASP A 164 1.70 2.63 -13.20
C ASP A 164 1.64 1.61 -12.03
N GLN A 165 2.68 1.55 -11.20
CA GLN A 165 2.70 0.70 -10.00
C GLN A 165 1.82 1.20 -8.88
N PHE A 166 1.78 2.51 -8.69
CA PHE A 166 0.81 3.14 -7.81
C PHE A 166 -0.61 2.74 -8.22
N LEU A 167 -0.96 2.86 -9.50
CA LEU A 167 -2.29 2.49 -10.01
C LEU A 167 -2.61 1.01 -9.80
N VAL A 168 -1.66 0.11 -10.09
CA VAL A 168 -1.87 -1.34 -9.89
C VAL A 168 -2.04 -1.66 -8.41
N SER A 169 -1.25 -1.06 -7.52
CA SER A 169 -1.34 -1.30 -6.07
C SER A 169 -2.64 -0.76 -5.49
N PHE A 170 -3.05 0.43 -5.95
CA PHE A 170 -4.31 1.06 -5.61
C PHE A 170 -5.49 0.18 -6.02
N GLU A 171 -5.53 -0.22 -7.29
CA GLU A 171 -6.60 -1.07 -7.83
C GLU A 171 -6.66 -2.42 -7.11
N PHE A 172 -5.50 -3.01 -6.82
CA PHE A 172 -5.41 -4.27 -6.07
C PHE A 172 -6.01 -4.15 -4.67
N LEU A 173 -5.67 -3.08 -3.93
CA LEU A 173 -6.26 -2.81 -2.62
C LEU A 173 -7.78 -2.66 -2.70
N VAL A 174 -8.27 -1.86 -3.64
CA VAL A 174 -9.70 -1.61 -3.82
C VAL A 174 -10.47 -2.90 -4.16
N GLN A 175 -9.88 -3.81 -4.94
CA GLN A 175 -10.54 -5.06 -5.34
C GLN A 175 -10.48 -6.16 -4.28
N TYR A 176 -9.34 -6.32 -3.60
CA TYR A 176 -9.01 -7.55 -2.87
C TYR A 176 -8.88 -7.38 -1.36
N ALA A 177 -8.52 -6.19 -0.84
CA ALA A 177 -8.42 -5.99 0.60
C ALA A 177 -9.82 -6.05 1.23
N LYS A 178 -9.98 -6.65 2.42
CA LYS A 178 -11.24 -6.68 3.20
C LYS A 178 -11.60 -5.36 3.86
N PHE A 179 -10.55 -4.66 4.26
CA PHE A 179 -10.54 -3.33 4.84
C PHE A 179 -9.11 -2.79 4.69
N ILE A 180 -8.97 -1.48 4.76
CA ILE A 180 -7.69 -0.80 4.61
C ILE A 180 -7.47 0.08 5.84
N VAL A 181 -6.27 0.00 6.39
CA VAL A 181 -5.79 0.96 7.41
C VAL A 181 -4.89 1.97 6.72
N ASP A 182 -5.17 3.26 6.97
CA ASP A 182 -4.65 4.38 6.20
C ASP A 182 -4.55 5.67 7.05
N GLN A 183 -4.36 6.80 6.39
CA GLN A 183 -4.26 8.16 6.89
C GLN A 183 -5.16 9.07 6.02
N SER A 184 -6.26 9.54 6.58
CA SER A 184 -7.21 10.46 5.93
C SER A 184 -6.63 11.83 5.58
N ASP A 185 -5.48 12.22 6.14
CA ASP A 185 -4.75 13.44 5.77
C ASP A 185 -3.93 13.29 4.46
N SER A 186 -3.88 12.08 3.91
CA SER A 186 -3.32 11.81 2.57
C SER A 186 -4.38 11.94 1.49
N ASN A 187 -4.08 12.69 0.42
CA ASN A 187 -4.95 12.74 -0.78
C ASN A 187 -5.17 11.36 -1.40
N VAL A 188 -4.13 10.52 -1.38
CA VAL A 188 -4.23 9.13 -1.86
C VAL A 188 -5.17 8.33 -0.96
N GLY A 189 -5.11 8.54 0.35
CA GLY A 189 -5.95 7.79 1.29
C GLY A 189 -7.41 8.17 1.20
N ARG A 190 -7.72 9.47 1.09
CA ARG A 190 -9.08 9.94 0.78
C ARG A 190 -9.58 9.41 -0.56
N TYR A 191 -8.71 9.40 -1.58
CA TYR A 191 -9.09 8.87 -2.88
C TYR A 191 -9.36 7.34 -2.85
N LEU A 192 -8.62 6.58 -2.04
CA LEU A 192 -8.92 5.16 -1.76
C LEU A 192 -10.31 5.02 -1.16
N GLU A 193 -10.62 5.81 -0.12
CA GLU A 193 -11.92 5.79 0.55
C GLU A 193 -13.08 6.10 -0.42
N GLU A 194 -12.95 7.18 -1.19
CA GLU A 194 -13.94 7.60 -2.19
C GLU A 194 -14.14 6.53 -3.27
N SER A 195 -13.05 5.93 -3.76
CA SER A 195 -13.10 4.89 -4.79
C SER A 195 -13.81 3.63 -4.30
N ILE A 196 -13.56 3.22 -3.06
CA ILE A 196 -14.23 2.08 -2.44
C ILE A 196 -15.71 2.36 -2.23
N TYR A 197 -16.04 3.55 -1.70
CA TYR A 197 -17.42 3.99 -1.52
C TYR A 197 -18.19 4.00 -2.85
N ALA A 198 -17.60 4.58 -3.90
CA ALA A 198 -18.22 4.62 -5.22
C ALA A 198 -18.49 3.21 -5.79
N ARG A 199 -17.57 2.25 -5.60
CA ARG A 199 -17.77 0.88 -6.08
C ARG A 199 -18.87 0.14 -5.33
N HIS A 200 -19.00 0.35 -4.03
CA HIS A 200 -20.12 -0.18 -3.24
C HIS A 200 -21.46 0.32 -3.77
N GLN A 201 -21.56 1.61 -4.09
CA GLN A 201 -22.80 2.21 -4.64
C GLN A 201 -23.17 1.63 -6.01
N LEU A 202 -22.16 1.26 -6.81
CA LEU A 202 -22.37 0.75 -8.17
C LEU A 202 -22.73 -0.74 -8.23
N ASN A 203 -22.83 -1.45 -7.09
CA ASN A 203 -23.05 -2.92 -7.02
C ASN A 203 -22.08 -3.73 -7.90
N VAL A 204 -20.95 -3.14 -8.29
CA VAL A 204 -19.85 -3.89 -8.86
C VAL A 204 -19.41 -4.85 -7.76
N SER A 205 -19.15 -6.11 -8.10
CA SER A 205 -18.69 -7.17 -7.18
C SER A 205 -17.38 -6.76 -6.48
N VAL A 206 -17.43 -5.80 -5.56
CA VAL A 206 -16.40 -5.58 -4.56
C VAL A 206 -16.55 -6.78 -3.65
N ARG A 207 -15.60 -7.70 -3.72
CA ARG A 207 -15.62 -8.92 -2.89
C ARG A 207 -15.53 -8.61 -1.39
N THR A 208 -15.43 -7.34 -1.02
CA THR A 208 -15.01 -6.89 0.29
C THR A 208 -15.89 -5.76 0.80
N ASN A 209 -16.36 -5.89 2.04
CA ASN A 209 -16.92 -4.79 2.86
C ASN A 209 -15.79 -3.83 3.28
N SER A 210 -15.04 -3.37 2.27
CA SER A 210 -13.88 -2.51 2.42
C SER A 210 -14.30 -1.11 2.78
N PHE A 211 -13.51 -0.55 3.68
CA PHE A 211 -13.63 0.80 4.17
C PHE A 211 -12.26 1.19 4.74
N VAL A 212 -12.02 2.48 4.84
CA VAL A 212 -10.74 3.02 5.29
C VAL A 212 -10.83 3.34 6.78
N ARG A 213 -9.85 2.88 7.55
CA ARG A 213 -9.67 3.22 8.97
C ARG A 213 -8.44 4.09 9.11
N ASP A 214 -8.61 5.24 9.75
CA ASP A 214 -7.47 6.05 10.15
C ASP A 214 -6.63 5.32 11.20
N ALA A 215 -5.31 5.37 11.01
CA ALA A 215 -4.39 5.05 12.08
C ALA A 215 -4.67 5.98 13.28
N PRO A 216 -4.68 5.46 14.52
CA PRO A 216 -4.92 6.28 15.70
C PRO A 216 -3.95 7.45 15.76
N ASP A 217 -4.41 8.64 16.18
CA ASP A 217 -3.57 9.83 16.33
C ASP A 217 -3.06 10.04 17.77
N PHE A 218 -3.42 9.15 18.70
CA PHE A 218 -3.04 9.27 20.11
C PHE A 218 -2.20 8.08 20.56
N LEU A 219 -1.11 8.38 21.28
CA LEU A 219 -0.36 7.40 22.05
C LEU A 219 -1.20 7.05 23.28
N GLN A 220 -1.75 5.85 23.34
CA GLN A 220 -2.21 5.27 24.60
C GLN A 220 -1.06 4.51 25.25
#